data_AF-A0A503L7P0-F1
#
_entry.id   AF-A0A503L7P0-F1
#
_cell.length_a   1.000
_cell.length_b   1.000
_cell.length_c   1.000
_cell.angle_alpha   90.00
_cell.angle_beta   90.00
_cell.angle_gamma   90.00
#
_symmetry.space_group_name_H-M   'P 1'
#
loop_
_entity.id
_entity.type
_entity.pdbx_description
1 polymer ?
#
loop_
_entity_poly.entity_id
_entity_poly.type
_entity_poly.pdbx_seq_one_letter_code
_entity_poly.pdbx_strand_id
1 'polypeptide(L)'
;MDRPANLVLKDPEPRIHPTAELKACKLGRYASIGERVILREVSVGDFSYFERHCEAIYTTIGKFCSIAANSRINALEHPIERLTQHKVSYRPNEYFRWLGVDTEFRARRQAKSVSIGHDVWIGHGAVIMPGVAIGNGAVIGANAVVTHDVAPYTIVAGVPAKPLRRRFPAAVAARIEALAWWDWPPEKLAGAIPDMQAMPIEAFLDRWEDDAP
;
A
#
# COMPACT_ATOMS: atom_id res chain seq x y z
N MET A 1 22.68 9.16 26.80
CA MET A 1 23.58 8.59 25.78
C MET A 1 23.28 9.32 24.48
N ASP A 2 24.19 10.18 24.02
CA ASP A 2 24.03 10.87 22.75
C ASP A 2 23.99 9.85 21.61
N ARG A 3 22.78 9.65 21.05
CA ARG A 3 22.49 8.67 19.99
C ARG A 3 22.95 9.04 18.58
N PRO A 4 23.18 10.31 18.16
CA PRO A 4 23.46 10.58 16.74
C PRO A 4 24.84 10.08 16.27
N ALA A 5 25.81 9.83 17.17
CA ALA A 5 27.17 9.42 16.79
C ALA A 5 27.29 7.97 16.27
N ASN A 6 26.26 7.13 16.39
CA ASN A 6 26.29 5.71 16.02
C ASN A 6 25.14 5.30 15.09
N LEU A 7 24.68 6.19 14.20
CA LEU A 7 23.66 5.82 13.22
C LEU A 7 24.23 4.81 12.21
N VAL A 8 23.93 3.54 12.40
CA VAL A 8 24.21 2.48 11.44
C VAL A 8 22.91 2.20 10.69
N LEU A 9 22.77 2.80 9.50
CA LEU A 9 21.68 2.44 8.59
C LEU A 9 21.87 0.98 8.17
N LYS A 10 20.79 0.19 8.27
CA LYS A 10 20.80 -1.17 7.69
C LYS A 10 20.88 -1.06 6.16
N ASP A 11 21.16 -2.20 5.53
CA ASP A 11 21.13 -2.35 4.08
C ASP A 11 19.82 -1.75 3.51
N PRO A 12 19.91 -0.71 2.65
CA PRO A 12 18.74 -0.08 2.05
C PRO A 12 18.11 -0.93 0.95
N GLU A 13 18.74 -2.01 0.50
CA GLU A 13 18.17 -2.85 -0.54
C GLU A 13 16.86 -3.52 -0.07
N PRO A 14 15.85 -3.61 -0.95
CA PRO A 14 14.61 -4.28 -0.62
C PRO A 14 14.86 -5.78 -0.41
N ARG A 15 14.19 -6.35 0.60
CA ARG A 15 14.27 -7.78 0.90
C ARG A 15 13.12 -8.51 0.24
N ILE A 16 13.43 -9.58 -0.49
CA ILE A 16 12.43 -10.40 -1.18
C ILE A 16 12.59 -11.83 -0.71
N HIS A 17 11.52 -12.42 -0.16
CA HIS A 17 11.53 -13.83 0.22
C HIS A 17 11.67 -14.72 -1.05
N PRO A 18 12.44 -15.82 -1.02
CA PRO A 18 12.68 -16.67 -2.21
C PRO A 18 11.43 -17.27 -2.88
N THR A 19 10.31 -17.31 -2.16
CA THR A 19 9.03 -17.83 -2.68
C THR A 19 8.09 -16.74 -3.20
N ALA A 20 8.49 -15.47 -3.16
CA ALA A 20 7.71 -14.38 -3.73
C ALA A 20 7.87 -14.33 -5.26
N GLU A 21 6.78 -14.03 -5.96
CA GLU A 21 6.76 -13.89 -7.41
C GLU A 21 6.50 -12.43 -7.80
N LEU A 22 7.50 -11.78 -8.39
CA LEU A 22 7.40 -10.39 -8.85
C LEU A 22 7.53 -10.34 -10.37
N LYS A 23 6.59 -9.64 -11.03
CA LYS A 23 6.65 -9.37 -12.47
C LYS A 23 6.46 -7.90 -12.73
N ALA A 24 7.43 -7.26 -13.38
CA ALA A 24 7.40 -5.83 -13.72
C ALA A 24 7.10 -4.93 -12.51
N CYS A 25 7.75 -5.21 -11.38
CA CYS A 25 7.57 -4.46 -10.14
C CYS A 25 8.76 -3.52 -9.88
N LYS A 26 8.51 -2.44 -9.12
CA LYS A 26 9.53 -1.54 -8.59
C LYS A 26 9.43 -1.51 -7.07
N LEU A 27 10.54 -1.69 -6.37
CA LEU A 27 10.59 -1.67 -4.92
C LEU A 27 11.47 -0.52 -4.45
N GLY A 28 10.98 0.23 -3.47
CA GLY A 28 11.72 1.26 -2.76
C GLY A 28 12.70 0.68 -1.74
N ARG A 29 13.51 1.54 -1.16
CA ARG A 29 14.52 1.17 -0.17
C ARG A 29 13.86 0.60 1.08
N TYR A 30 14.49 -0.38 1.72
CA TYR A 30 13.98 -1.03 2.92
C TYR A 30 12.63 -1.73 2.77
N ALA A 31 12.07 -1.81 1.55
CA ALA A 31 10.83 -2.53 1.32
C ALA A 31 11.05 -4.03 1.59
N SER A 32 10.02 -4.71 2.09
CA SER A 32 10.13 -6.12 2.47
C SER A 32 8.96 -6.92 1.92
N ILE A 33 9.25 -7.93 1.11
CA ILE A 33 8.26 -8.80 0.47
C ILE A 33 8.31 -10.18 1.12
N GLY A 34 7.24 -10.53 1.83
CA GLY A 34 7.10 -11.77 2.57
C GLY A 34 6.92 -13.03 1.72
N GLU A 35 6.79 -14.16 2.41
CA GLU A 35 6.64 -15.48 1.81
C GLU A 35 5.42 -15.56 0.88
N ARG A 36 5.58 -16.14 -0.33
CA ARG A 36 4.49 -16.42 -1.28
C ARG A 36 3.63 -15.19 -1.62
N VAL A 37 4.23 -14.00 -1.58
CA VAL A 37 3.60 -12.79 -2.08
C VAL A 37 3.70 -12.76 -3.61
N ILE A 38 2.60 -12.43 -4.30
CA ILE A 38 2.56 -12.34 -5.77
C ILE A 38 2.25 -10.90 -6.19
N LEU A 39 3.21 -10.25 -6.84
CA LEU A 39 3.07 -8.87 -7.33
C LEU A 39 3.22 -8.83 -8.86
N ARG A 40 2.32 -8.12 -9.54
CA ARG A 40 2.38 -7.94 -11.01
C ARG A 40 2.12 -6.48 -11.37
N GLU A 41 3.08 -5.80 -11.99
CA GLU A 41 2.94 -4.38 -12.35
C GLU A 41 2.59 -3.53 -11.11
N VAL A 42 3.38 -3.67 -10.04
CA VAL A 42 3.21 -2.98 -8.75
C VAL A 42 4.44 -2.13 -8.42
N SER A 43 4.22 -0.91 -7.94
CA SER A 43 5.28 -0.07 -7.37
C SER A 43 5.08 0.04 -5.85
N VAL A 44 6.13 -0.24 -5.08
CA VAL A 44 6.10 -0.23 -3.60
C VAL A 44 7.11 0.79 -3.09
N GLY A 45 6.66 1.76 -2.29
CA GLY A 45 7.51 2.80 -1.73
C GLY A 45 8.45 2.31 -0.62
N ASP A 46 9.41 3.18 -0.26
CA ASP A 46 10.40 2.92 0.79
C ASP A 46 9.74 2.48 2.12
N PHE A 47 10.38 1.55 2.82
CA PHE A 47 9.96 1.01 4.13
C PHE A 47 8.60 0.28 4.16
N SER A 48 7.88 0.21 3.04
CA SER A 48 6.63 -0.54 2.96
C SER A 48 6.88 -2.04 2.90
N TYR A 49 5.99 -2.82 3.50
CA TYR A 49 6.12 -4.28 3.50
C TYR A 49 4.82 -5.02 3.27
N PHE A 50 4.98 -6.21 2.71
CA PHE A 50 3.95 -7.23 2.62
C PHE A 50 4.30 -8.40 3.53
N GLU A 51 3.36 -8.77 4.38
CA GLU A 51 3.34 -10.07 5.01
C GLU A 51 2.99 -11.17 4.01
N ARG A 52 3.17 -12.43 4.43
CA ARG A 52 3.00 -13.61 3.59
C ARG A 52 1.63 -13.71 2.89
N HIS A 53 1.61 -14.38 1.73
CA HIS A 53 0.41 -14.72 0.95
C HIS A 53 -0.42 -13.55 0.42
N CYS A 54 0.13 -12.34 0.38
CA CYS A 54 -0.55 -11.23 -0.26
C CYS A 54 -0.50 -11.34 -1.79
N GLU A 55 -1.49 -10.77 -2.47
CA GLU A 55 -1.43 -10.59 -3.91
C GLU A 55 -1.84 -9.18 -4.32
N ALA A 56 -1.09 -8.57 -5.25
CA ALA A 56 -1.42 -7.26 -5.80
C ALA A 56 -1.10 -7.15 -7.30
N ILE A 57 -1.91 -6.39 -8.04
CA ILE A 57 -1.69 -6.12 -9.46
C ILE A 57 -2.11 -4.68 -9.82
N TYR A 58 -1.43 -4.05 -10.79
CA TYR A 58 -1.74 -2.67 -11.23
C TYR A 58 -1.94 -1.71 -10.06
N THR A 59 -0.93 -1.61 -9.18
CA THR A 59 -1.06 -0.88 -7.91
C THR A 59 0.18 -0.02 -7.67
N THR A 60 -0.03 1.22 -7.21
CA THR A 60 1.03 2.07 -6.66
C THR A 60 0.82 2.20 -5.16
N ILE A 61 1.86 1.92 -4.38
CA ILE A 61 1.84 1.96 -2.91
C ILE A 61 2.90 2.93 -2.44
N GLY A 62 2.53 3.84 -1.55
CA GLY A 62 3.43 4.80 -0.94
C GLY A 62 4.44 4.16 0.02
N LYS A 63 5.06 5.02 0.82
CA LYS A 63 6.11 4.67 1.78
C LYS A 63 5.49 4.25 3.12
N PHE A 64 6.23 3.48 3.92
CA PHE A 64 5.85 3.09 5.29
C PHE A 64 4.49 2.36 5.42
N CYS A 65 4.02 1.69 4.37
CA CYS A 65 2.78 0.92 4.42
C CYS A 65 2.99 -0.44 5.07
N SER A 66 2.02 -0.85 5.89
CA SER A 66 1.98 -2.16 6.55
C SER A 66 0.87 -3.00 5.94
N ILE A 67 1.21 -4.05 5.18
CA ILE A 67 0.23 -4.88 4.49
C ILE A 67 0.25 -6.27 5.09
N ALA A 68 -0.76 -6.57 5.92
CA ALA A 68 -0.84 -7.81 6.67
C ALA A 68 -1.21 -9.01 5.78
N ALA A 69 -0.95 -10.21 6.30
CA ALA A 69 -1.01 -11.46 5.55
C ALA A 69 -2.36 -11.69 4.87
N ASN A 70 -2.34 -12.40 3.75
CA ASN A 70 -3.52 -12.77 2.95
C ASN A 70 -4.32 -11.58 2.39
N SER A 71 -3.76 -10.37 2.32
CA SER A 71 -4.43 -9.23 1.71
C SER A 71 -4.43 -9.32 0.18
N ARG A 72 -5.53 -8.91 -0.45
CA ARG A 72 -5.71 -8.89 -1.91
C ARG A 72 -5.92 -7.47 -2.38
N ILE A 73 -5.03 -6.95 -3.22
CA ILE A 73 -5.11 -5.57 -3.73
C ILE A 73 -5.36 -5.60 -5.23
N ASN A 74 -6.34 -4.81 -5.67
CA ASN A 74 -6.86 -4.81 -7.04
C ASN A 74 -7.38 -6.19 -7.48
N ALA A 75 -8.39 -6.68 -6.77
CA ALA A 75 -9.06 -7.95 -7.11
C ALA A 75 -9.77 -7.86 -8.47
N LEU A 76 -9.04 -8.20 -9.54
CA LEU A 76 -9.46 -7.98 -10.93
C LEU A 76 -10.85 -8.53 -11.27
N GLU A 77 -11.56 -7.77 -12.09
CA GLU A 77 -12.87 -8.15 -12.63
C GLU A 77 -12.79 -9.13 -13.81
N HIS A 78 -13.92 -9.80 -14.05
CA HIS A 78 -14.21 -10.60 -15.23
C HIS A 78 -15.25 -9.86 -16.11
N PRO A 79 -15.25 -10.06 -17.45
CA PRO A 79 -16.21 -9.40 -18.32
C PRO A 79 -17.58 -10.10 -18.24
N ILE A 80 -18.46 -9.59 -17.38
CA ILE A 80 -19.77 -10.18 -17.08
C ILE A 80 -20.83 -9.89 -18.16
N GLU A 81 -20.54 -8.97 -19.06
CA GLU A 81 -21.37 -8.58 -20.20
C GLU A 81 -21.26 -9.52 -21.40
N ARG A 82 -20.25 -10.41 -21.42
CA ARG A 82 -19.98 -11.33 -22.53
C ARG A 82 -20.73 -12.65 -22.37
N LEU A 83 -20.75 -13.46 -23.43
CA LEU A 83 -21.30 -14.82 -23.43
C LEU A 83 -20.73 -15.70 -22.30
N THR A 84 -19.46 -15.51 -21.92
CA THR A 84 -18.83 -16.22 -20.81
C THR A 84 -17.87 -15.33 -20.02
N GLN A 85 -17.90 -15.49 -18.70
CA GLN A 85 -16.94 -14.90 -17.76
C GLN A 85 -15.61 -15.66 -17.70
N HIS A 86 -15.53 -16.84 -18.33
CA HIS A 86 -14.31 -17.65 -18.36
C HIS A 86 -13.22 -16.96 -19.17
N LYS A 87 -11.96 -17.09 -18.72
CA LYS A 87 -10.79 -16.44 -19.37
C LYS A 87 -10.58 -16.80 -20.82
N VAL A 88 -11.20 -17.86 -21.34
CA VAL A 88 -11.18 -18.18 -22.77
C VAL A 88 -11.65 -17.02 -23.63
N SER A 89 -12.55 -16.15 -23.13
CA SER A 89 -13.06 -15.01 -23.89
C SER A 89 -12.09 -13.82 -23.98
N TYR A 90 -11.03 -13.77 -23.16
CA TYR A 90 -10.07 -12.65 -23.15
C TYR A 90 -8.58 -13.05 -23.03
N ARG A 91 -8.30 -14.33 -22.82
CA ARG A 91 -6.99 -14.99 -22.85
C ARG A 91 -7.09 -16.35 -23.58
N PRO A 92 -7.67 -16.42 -24.80
CA PRO A 92 -7.79 -17.67 -25.55
C PRO A 92 -6.43 -18.27 -25.93
N ASN A 93 -5.38 -17.44 -25.98
CA ASN A 93 -4.01 -17.83 -26.27
C ASN A 93 -3.43 -18.88 -25.30
N GLU A 94 -4.03 -19.04 -24.11
CA GLU A 94 -3.66 -20.10 -23.16
C GLU A 94 -4.13 -21.50 -23.60
N TYR A 95 -5.06 -21.57 -24.55
CA TYR A 95 -5.65 -22.81 -25.06
C TYR A 95 -5.40 -22.99 -26.56
N PHE A 96 -5.41 -21.88 -27.33
CA PHE A 96 -5.37 -21.89 -28.78
C PHE A 96 -4.22 -21.01 -29.28
N ARG A 97 -3.16 -21.63 -29.81
CA ARG A 97 -1.91 -20.94 -30.20
C ARG A 97 -2.05 -19.84 -31.26
N TRP A 98 -3.15 -19.85 -32.03
CA TRP A 98 -3.41 -18.89 -33.11
C TRP A 98 -4.28 -17.70 -32.67
N LEU A 99 -4.80 -17.70 -31.44
CA LEU A 99 -5.56 -16.59 -30.88
C LEU A 99 -4.70 -15.77 -29.92
N GLY A 100 -4.85 -14.44 -29.94
CA GLY A 100 -4.14 -13.51 -29.07
C GLY A 100 -4.86 -13.23 -27.74
N VAL A 101 -4.22 -12.44 -26.88
CA VAL A 101 -4.87 -11.86 -25.70
C VAL A 101 -5.77 -10.70 -26.14
N ASP A 102 -6.92 -10.55 -25.50
CA ASP A 102 -7.76 -9.36 -25.66
C ASP A 102 -7.08 -8.14 -25.01
N THR A 103 -6.50 -7.31 -25.86
CA THR A 103 -5.74 -6.12 -25.46
C THR A 103 -6.63 -5.02 -24.90
N GLU A 104 -7.86 -4.88 -25.41
CA GLU A 104 -8.81 -3.88 -24.95
C GLU A 104 -9.28 -4.19 -23.52
N PHE A 105 -9.68 -5.44 -23.25
CA PHE A 105 -10.08 -5.84 -21.90
C PHE A 105 -8.90 -5.84 -20.92
N ARG A 106 -7.67 -6.10 -21.39
CA ARG A 106 -6.47 -5.88 -20.58
C ARG A 106 -6.29 -4.40 -20.23
N ALA A 107 -6.40 -3.51 -21.20
CA ALA A 107 -6.28 -2.07 -20.99
C ALA A 107 -7.36 -1.53 -20.03
N ARG A 108 -8.61 -2.02 -20.13
CA ARG A 108 -9.69 -1.70 -19.18
C ARG A 108 -9.33 -2.04 -17.74
N ARG A 109 -8.74 -3.21 -17.51
CA ARG A 109 -8.29 -3.63 -16.16
C ARG A 109 -7.10 -2.81 -15.66
N GLN A 110 -6.16 -2.48 -16.55
CA GLN A 110 -5.04 -1.58 -16.22
C GLN A 110 -5.50 -0.17 -15.86
N ALA A 111 -6.55 0.34 -16.51
CA ALA A 111 -7.12 1.65 -16.22
C ALA A 111 -7.80 1.73 -14.83
N LYS A 112 -8.12 0.60 -14.19
CA LYS A 112 -8.63 0.51 -12.82
C LYS A 112 -7.49 0.18 -11.84
N SER A 113 -6.39 0.91 -11.93
CA SER A 113 -5.29 0.77 -10.99
C SER A 113 -5.70 1.23 -9.59
N VAL A 114 -5.07 0.64 -8.57
CA VAL A 114 -5.26 1.06 -7.16
C VAL A 114 -4.12 1.99 -6.76
N SER A 115 -4.43 3.06 -6.04
CA SER A 115 -3.45 3.95 -5.42
C SER A 115 -3.55 3.88 -3.90
N ILE A 116 -2.42 3.66 -3.24
CA ILE A 116 -2.31 3.63 -1.78
C ILE A 116 -1.26 4.68 -1.40
N GLY A 117 -1.64 5.58 -0.49
CA GLY A 117 -0.78 6.63 0.05
C GLY A 117 0.34 6.11 0.94
N HIS A 118 0.84 6.97 1.82
CA HIS A 118 1.90 6.69 2.79
C HIS A 118 1.30 6.30 4.15
N ASP A 119 2.04 5.55 4.99
CA ASP A 119 1.61 5.17 6.35
C ASP A 119 0.25 4.44 6.40
N VAL A 120 -0.12 3.71 5.34
CA VAL A 120 -1.39 2.97 5.31
C VAL A 120 -1.22 1.61 5.98
N TRP A 121 -2.14 1.27 6.88
CA TRP A 121 -2.24 -0.07 7.44
C TRP A 121 -3.39 -0.85 6.78
N ILE A 122 -3.05 -1.96 6.12
CA ILE A 122 -4.01 -2.91 5.56
C ILE A 122 -4.04 -4.15 6.44
N GLY A 123 -5.18 -4.38 7.10
CA GLY A 123 -5.41 -5.51 8.00
C GLY A 123 -5.48 -6.86 7.28
N HIS A 124 -5.26 -7.93 8.03
CA HIS A 124 -5.22 -9.30 7.53
C HIS A 124 -6.45 -9.63 6.66
N GLY A 125 -6.23 -10.24 5.49
CA GLY A 125 -7.33 -10.71 4.63
C GLY A 125 -8.17 -9.60 4.00
N ALA A 126 -7.79 -8.33 4.11
CA ALA A 126 -8.53 -7.25 3.47
C ALA A 126 -8.44 -7.35 1.93
N VAL A 127 -9.54 -6.99 1.26
CA VAL A 127 -9.65 -6.96 -0.19
C VAL A 127 -9.89 -5.53 -0.64
N ILE A 128 -9.01 -5.01 -1.50
CA ILE A 128 -9.15 -3.70 -2.13
C ILE A 128 -9.61 -3.91 -3.58
N MET A 129 -10.78 -3.36 -3.92
CA MET A 129 -11.36 -3.51 -5.26
C MET A 129 -10.63 -2.63 -6.30
N PRO A 130 -10.71 -2.99 -7.60
CA PRO A 130 -10.09 -2.22 -8.67
C PRO A 130 -10.52 -0.75 -8.69
N GLY A 131 -9.58 0.16 -8.97
CA GLY A 131 -9.85 1.59 -9.12
C GLY A 131 -9.95 2.40 -7.82
N VAL A 132 -9.78 1.77 -6.65
CA VAL A 132 -9.87 2.44 -5.34
C VAL A 132 -8.59 3.23 -5.04
N ALA A 133 -8.77 4.44 -4.50
CA ALA A 133 -7.72 5.25 -3.88
C ALA A 133 -7.79 5.20 -2.35
N ILE A 134 -6.68 4.94 -1.67
CA ILE A 134 -6.55 4.94 -0.21
C ILE A 134 -5.59 6.07 0.21
N GLY A 135 -6.09 7.04 0.96
CA GLY A 135 -5.32 8.19 1.43
C GLY A 135 -4.30 7.85 2.52
N ASN A 136 -3.36 8.78 2.75
CA ASN A 136 -2.27 8.61 3.72
C ASN A 136 -2.80 8.32 5.12
N GLY A 137 -2.08 7.49 5.88
CA GLY A 137 -2.42 7.18 7.26
C GLY A 137 -3.73 6.42 7.45
N ALA A 138 -4.43 6.00 6.39
CA ALA A 138 -5.68 5.26 6.50
C ALA A 138 -5.47 3.87 7.13
N VAL A 139 -6.53 3.34 7.74
CA VAL A 139 -6.53 2.00 8.34
C VAL A 139 -7.67 1.18 7.74
N ILE A 140 -7.30 0.06 7.12
CA ILE A 140 -8.24 -0.92 6.60
C ILE A 140 -8.33 -2.07 7.61
N GLY A 141 -9.50 -2.25 8.20
CA GLY A 141 -9.75 -3.34 9.13
C GLY A 141 -9.54 -4.72 8.49
N ALA A 142 -9.22 -5.71 9.32
CA ALA A 142 -9.08 -7.09 8.87
C ALA A 142 -10.35 -7.60 8.18
N ASN A 143 -10.18 -8.39 7.11
CA ASN A 143 -11.23 -8.96 6.27
C ASN A 143 -12.21 -7.93 5.66
N ALA A 144 -11.85 -6.65 5.62
CA ALA A 144 -12.69 -5.63 4.99
C ALA A 144 -12.66 -5.76 3.45
N VAL A 145 -13.79 -5.48 2.80
CA VAL A 145 -13.87 -5.39 1.32
C VAL A 145 -14.10 -3.93 0.94
N VAL A 146 -13.02 -3.26 0.56
CA VAL A 146 -13.00 -1.83 0.22
C VAL A 146 -13.44 -1.65 -1.22
N THR A 147 -14.62 -1.04 -1.39
CA THR A 147 -15.29 -0.84 -2.69
C THR A 147 -15.31 0.62 -3.15
N HIS A 148 -14.85 1.54 -2.30
CA HIS A 148 -14.84 2.98 -2.54
C HIS A 148 -13.58 3.58 -1.95
N ASP A 149 -13.22 4.78 -2.41
CA ASP A 149 -12.06 5.52 -1.93
C ASP A 149 -12.12 5.76 -0.42
N VAL A 150 -10.95 5.75 0.21
CA VAL A 150 -10.78 5.95 1.65
C VAL A 150 -10.00 7.24 1.87
N ALA A 151 -10.63 8.21 2.56
CA ALA A 151 -9.98 9.47 2.87
C ALA A 151 -8.77 9.28 3.81
N PRO A 152 -7.76 10.18 3.76
CA PRO A 152 -6.62 10.14 4.67
C PRO A 152 -7.03 10.03 6.14
N TYR A 153 -6.24 9.29 6.91
CA TYR A 153 -6.42 9.04 8.35
C TYR A 153 -7.81 8.50 8.73
N THR A 154 -8.53 7.88 7.79
CA THR A 154 -9.83 7.25 8.04
C THR A 154 -9.66 5.78 8.33
N ILE A 155 -10.40 5.28 9.32
CA ILE A 155 -10.48 3.86 9.65
C ILE A 155 -11.76 3.31 9.02
N VAL A 156 -11.63 2.28 8.18
CA VAL A 156 -12.76 1.58 7.54
C VAL A 156 -12.74 0.10 7.90
N ALA A 157 -13.91 -0.54 7.96
CA ALA A 157 -14.00 -2.00 8.12
C ALA A 157 -15.34 -2.54 7.59
N GLY A 158 -15.43 -3.86 7.40
CA GLY A 158 -16.66 -4.56 7.02
C GLY A 158 -16.75 -4.94 5.54
N VAL A 159 -17.87 -5.56 5.15
CA VAL A 159 -18.16 -6.03 3.79
C VAL A 159 -19.57 -5.60 3.38
N PRO A 160 -19.72 -4.56 2.53
CA PRO A 160 -18.67 -3.66 2.06
C PRO A 160 -18.10 -2.82 3.21
N ALA A 161 -16.84 -2.39 3.08
CA ALA A 161 -16.17 -1.57 4.07
C ALA A 161 -16.87 -0.22 4.22
N LYS A 162 -17.10 0.21 5.47
CA LYS A 162 -17.67 1.52 5.80
C LYS A 162 -16.73 2.29 6.72
N PRO A 163 -16.69 3.64 6.63
CA PRO A 163 -15.99 4.47 7.59
C PRO A 163 -16.52 4.21 9.01
N LEU A 164 -15.60 3.98 9.94
CA LEU A 164 -15.89 3.85 11.36
C LEU A 164 -15.65 5.19 12.08
N ARG A 165 -14.43 5.73 11.93
CA ARG A 165 -14.00 7.00 12.53
C ARG A 165 -12.71 7.48 11.87
N ARG A 166 -12.31 8.71 12.15
CA ARG A 166 -10.95 9.20 11.87
C ARG A 166 -9.97 8.75 12.96
N ARG A 167 -8.69 8.61 12.61
CA ARG A 167 -7.60 8.42 13.58
C ARG A 167 -7.44 9.64 14.48
N PHE A 168 -7.54 10.83 13.89
CA PHE A 168 -7.28 12.12 14.53
C PHE A 168 -8.36 13.17 14.20
N PRO A 169 -8.45 14.27 15.00
CA PRO A 169 -9.15 15.47 14.58
C PRO A 169 -8.61 16.00 13.24
N ALA A 170 -9.46 16.67 12.45
CA ALA A 170 -9.09 17.14 11.12
C ALA A 170 -7.88 18.10 11.12
N ALA A 171 -7.78 18.97 12.13
CA ALA A 171 -6.67 19.90 12.27
C ALA A 171 -5.33 19.18 12.50
N VAL A 172 -5.32 18.13 13.34
CA VAL A 172 -4.13 17.31 13.58
C VAL A 172 -3.75 16.52 12.34
N ALA A 173 -4.71 15.95 11.62
CA ALA A 173 -4.44 15.25 10.37
C ALA A 173 -3.80 16.16 9.31
N ALA A 174 -4.30 17.40 9.17
CA ALA A 174 -3.75 18.38 8.22
C ALA A 174 -2.29 18.76 8.56
N ARG A 175 -1.98 18.88 9.85
CA ARG A 175 -0.62 19.10 10.36
C ARG A 175 0.33 17.95 9.99
N ILE A 176 -0.10 16.69 10.15
CA ILE A 176 0.71 15.53 9.76
C ILE A 176 0.95 15.48 8.25
N GLU A 177 -0.06 15.80 7.42
CA GLU A 177 0.10 15.89 5.96
C GLU A 177 1.12 16.95 5.57
N ALA A 178 1.04 18.14 6.19
CA ALA A 178 1.99 19.22 5.94
C ALA A 178 3.42 18.85 6.37
N LEU A 179 3.56 18.11 7.48
CA LEU A 179 4.86 17.62 7.96
C LEU A 179 5.52 16.64 6.98
N ALA A 180 4.71 15.84 6.26
CA ALA A 180 5.14 14.86 5.26
C ALA A 180 6.35 14.02 5.71
N TRP A 181 6.31 13.54 6.97
CA TRP A 181 7.46 12.91 7.62
C TRP A 181 8.03 11.70 6.85
N TRP A 182 7.20 11.05 6.02
CA TRP A 182 7.60 9.95 5.15
C TRP A 182 8.61 10.35 4.05
N ASP A 183 8.81 11.65 3.81
CA ASP A 183 9.82 12.16 2.89
C ASP A 183 11.12 12.60 3.58
N TRP A 184 11.20 12.50 4.91
CA TRP A 184 12.41 12.88 5.63
C TRP A 184 13.61 12.01 5.28
N PRO A 185 14.83 12.59 5.25
CA PRO A 185 16.06 11.82 5.21
C PRO A 185 16.13 10.81 6.37
N PRO A 186 16.72 9.62 6.19
CA PRO A 186 16.81 8.59 7.23
C PRO A 186 17.41 9.08 8.54
N GLU A 187 18.34 10.02 8.50
CA GLU A 187 18.99 10.62 9.67
C GLU A 187 18.00 11.44 10.50
N LYS A 188 17.21 12.30 9.83
CA LYS A 188 16.15 13.10 10.48
C LYS A 188 15.08 12.18 11.06
N LEU A 189 14.64 11.19 10.29
CA LEU A 189 13.67 10.21 10.75
C LEU A 189 14.19 9.45 11.98
N ALA A 190 15.42 8.94 11.95
CA ALA A 190 16.02 8.23 13.08
C ALA A 190 16.12 9.10 14.34
N GLY A 191 16.45 10.39 14.18
CA GLY A 191 16.45 11.37 15.28
C GLY A 191 15.06 11.62 15.88
N ALA A 192 14.01 11.54 15.07
CA ALA A 192 12.63 11.79 15.50
C ALA A 192 11.93 10.58 16.13
N ILE A 193 12.36 9.36 15.85
CA ILE A 193 11.72 8.13 16.36
C ILE A 193 11.51 8.13 17.89
N PRO A 194 12.49 8.52 18.74
CA PRO A 194 12.27 8.57 20.18
C PRO A 194 11.10 9.49 20.57
N ASP A 195 10.93 10.61 19.88
CA ASP A 195 9.84 11.56 20.12
C ASP A 195 8.51 11.00 19.59
N MET A 196 8.51 10.36 18.41
CA MET A 196 7.32 9.65 17.88
C MET A 196 6.77 8.61 18.85
N GLN A 197 7.63 7.98 19.65
CA GLN A 197 7.27 6.95 20.62
C GLN A 197 6.81 7.50 21.97
N ALA A 198 7.36 8.64 22.40
CA ALA A 198 7.21 9.15 23.76
C ALA A 198 6.26 10.34 23.88
N MET A 199 6.10 11.15 22.83
CA MET A 199 5.34 12.40 22.89
C MET A 199 3.88 12.20 22.47
N PRO A 200 2.93 12.92 23.09
CA PRO A 200 1.61 13.15 22.50
C PRO A 200 1.73 13.78 21.12
N ILE A 201 0.78 13.48 20.22
CA ILE A 201 0.90 13.84 18.80
C ILE A 201 1.00 15.35 18.57
N GLU A 202 0.26 16.15 19.34
CA GLU A 202 0.33 17.61 19.25
C GLU A 202 1.69 18.14 19.68
N ALA A 203 2.26 17.63 20.78
CA ALA A 203 3.59 18.03 21.24
C ALA A 203 4.70 17.59 20.27
N PHE A 204 4.53 16.43 19.61
CA PHE A 204 5.42 16.00 18.55
C PHE A 204 5.36 16.97 17.36
N LEU A 205 4.16 17.31 16.90
CA LEU A 205 3.97 18.24 15.79
C LEU A 205 4.54 19.63 16.12
N ASP A 206 4.26 20.17 17.31
CA ASP A 206 4.80 21.47 17.76
C ASP A 206 6.33 21.51 17.72
N ARG A 207 7.00 20.38 18.02
CA ARG A 207 8.46 20.28 18.02
C ARG A 207 9.06 20.15 16.62
N TRP A 208 8.40 19.45 15.72
CA TRP A 208 8.99 19.01 14.45
C TRP A 208 8.48 19.76 13.20
N GLU A 209 7.41 20.55 13.32
CA GLU A 209 6.90 21.42 12.25
C GLU A 209 7.81 22.63 11.99
N ASP A 210 8.36 23.23 13.04
CA ASP A 210 9.22 24.42 12.96
C ASP A 210 10.64 24.12 12.42
N ASP A 211 10.97 22.84 12.29
CA ASP A 211 12.25 22.32 11.79
C ASP A 211 12.12 21.79 10.35
N ALA A 212 11.07 22.22 9.63
CA ALA A 212 10.93 22.01 8.19
C ALA A 212 12.04 22.80 7.47
N PRO A 213 12.81 22.16 6.57
CA PRO A 213 13.89 22.84 5.83
C PRO A 213 13.37 24.00 4.95
#